data_AF-A0A2P7YLK5-F1
#
_entry.id   AF-A0A2P7YLK5-F1
#
_cell.length_a   1.000
_cell.length_b   1.000
_cell.length_c   1.000
_cell.angle_alpha   90.00
_cell.angle_beta   90.00
_cell.angle_gamma   90.00
#
_symmetry.space_group_name_H-M   'P 1'
#
loop_
_entity.id
_entity.type
_entity.pdbx_description
1 polymer ?
#
loop_
_entity_poly.entity_id
_entity_poly.type
_entity_poly.pdbx_seq_one_letter_code
_entity_poly.pdbx_strand_id
1 'polypeptide(L)'
;MMMRSLGLRSLRCPKKSFFYFKRLTNSKNNVKFAEQMELFDTSIPTMEKILTILQHAENNKEQSAVPENKDPVTQPEETSLSQTKFHSMLGLKVLDYNLIRILNDAEVVEKYKSFINVSPESCEVILNHHAETLRESLLWLSDASVLSKLGESFRKDPVRMSNELRPKLREIAAQSLVDFEKVERKPKFTYDIPEIRLPNPFRGSIDHPTIIRKGLSLKKRPLNLLCFLIDNKSFLESFFGKLRSGILPVLLLNVMKCQSLEGSRAFKILLVKHLKSPESKHFRTNPIDSFGKASVDDLEGEMTVLKAIVAHKSKLLTRLDSFGIYKDSLAEVNSTSLRSSEDIVRILAGSFDRYFGACYRLDAKGCDEWVERLLTFYKESSSEMQLIEELYLESINGFRDQISQATLRKLLTTWTLTKHKQQKSSKKARPQTLRSS
;
A
#
# COMPACT_ATOMS: atom_id res chain seq x y z
N MET A 1 30.59 14.48 -31.73
CA MET A 1 30.25 15.76 -31.06
C MET A 1 29.56 15.41 -29.74
N MET A 2 30.08 15.98 -28.66
CA MET A 2 29.90 15.68 -27.22
C MET A 2 28.73 14.79 -26.74
N MET A 3 29.10 13.66 -26.13
CA MET A 3 28.33 12.99 -25.09
C MET A 3 28.17 13.91 -23.88
N ARG A 4 26.96 14.02 -23.32
CA ARG A 4 26.73 14.52 -21.96
C ARG A 4 25.98 13.48 -21.16
N SER A 5 26.67 12.94 -20.17
CA SER A 5 26.17 12.08 -19.10
C SER A 5 25.18 12.85 -18.21
N LEU A 6 23.96 12.34 -18.09
CA LEU A 6 23.02 12.77 -17.06
C LEU A 6 23.10 11.78 -15.89
N GLY A 7 23.65 12.26 -14.79
CA GLY A 7 23.90 11.51 -13.57
C GLY A 7 22.62 11.03 -12.90
N LEU A 8 22.62 9.75 -12.55
CA LEU A 8 21.73 9.10 -11.61
C LEU A 8 21.79 9.81 -10.26
N ARG A 9 20.84 10.70 -9.99
CA ARG A 9 20.58 11.19 -8.63
C ARG A 9 19.78 10.13 -7.88
N SER A 10 20.54 9.33 -7.13
CA SER A 10 20.12 8.55 -5.95
C SER A 10 18.92 9.19 -5.23
N LEU A 11 17.79 8.49 -5.25
CA LEU A 11 16.66 8.68 -4.35
C LEU A 11 17.13 8.39 -2.91
N ARG A 12 17.61 9.42 -2.22
CA ARG A 12 17.85 9.38 -0.78
C ARG A 12 16.52 9.65 -0.08
N CYS A 13 15.97 8.64 0.58
CA CYS A 13 14.89 8.78 1.55
C CYS A 13 15.22 9.89 2.58
N PRO A 14 14.25 10.72 2.99
CA PRO A 14 14.48 11.70 4.04
C PRO A 14 14.70 10.99 5.39
N LYS A 15 15.91 11.11 5.93
CA LYS A 15 16.42 10.49 7.18
C LYS A 15 15.73 10.95 8.48
N LYS A 16 14.63 11.72 8.42
CA LYS A 16 14.05 12.37 9.61
C LYS A 16 12.93 11.56 10.30
N SER A 17 12.21 10.68 9.59
CA SER A 17 11.25 9.74 10.21
C SER A 17 11.92 8.54 10.89
N PHE A 18 13.21 8.31 10.64
CA PHE A 18 13.97 7.18 11.16
C PHE A 18 14.29 7.29 12.66
N PHE A 19 14.20 8.47 13.27
CA PHE A 19 14.63 8.65 14.67
C PHE A 19 13.67 8.05 15.70
N TYR A 20 12.37 7.97 15.40
CA TYR A 20 11.40 7.36 16.32
C TYR A 20 11.45 5.83 16.31
N PHE A 21 11.76 5.20 15.17
CA PHE A 21 11.81 3.74 15.05
C PHE A 21 13.20 3.13 15.25
N LYS A 22 14.30 3.86 15.04
CA LYS A 22 15.65 3.34 15.32
C LYS A 22 15.91 3.12 16.82
N ARG A 23 15.13 3.77 17.69
CA ARG A 23 15.13 3.52 19.13
C ARG A 23 14.56 2.13 19.49
N LEU A 24 13.75 1.54 18.61
CA LEU A 24 13.09 0.24 18.84
C LEU A 24 13.96 -0.97 18.42
N THR A 25 15.05 -0.75 17.68
CA THR A 25 15.94 -1.86 17.23
C THR A 25 17.22 -2.00 18.04
N ASN A 26 17.57 -1.02 18.89
CA ASN A 26 18.78 -1.04 19.72
C ASN A 26 18.43 -0.92 21.21
N SER A 27 17.96 -2.01 21.81
CA SER A 27 17.93 -2.13 23.27
C SER A 27 18.42 -3.52 23.68
N LYS A 28 19.75 -3.73 23.58
CA LYS A 28 20.51 -4.67 24.40
C LYS A 28 21.96 -4.16 24.60
N ASN A 29 22.33 -4.03 25.88
CA ASN A 29 23.67 -3.97 26.50
C ASN A 29 24.31 -2.60 26.87
N ASN A 30 24.34 -2.38 28.20
CA ASN A 30 25.42 -1.93 29.09
C ASN A 30 25.89 -0.45 29.22
N VAL A 31 25.54 0.13 30.38
CA VAL A 31 26.39 0.60 31.50
C VAL A 31 27.60 1.54 31.24
N LYS A 32 27.49 2.74 31.83
CA LYS A 32 28.48 3.71 32.40
C LYS A 32 29.72 4.11 31.58
N PHE A 33 29.80 5.42 31.28
CA PHE A 33 30.97 6.24 31.60
C PHE A 33 30.50 7.69 31.78
N ALA A 34 30.63 8.19 33.01
CA ALA A 34 30.49 9.59 33.35
C ALA A 34 31.85 10.28 33.18
N GLU A 35 31.79 11.61 32.99
CA GLU A 35 32.85 12.60 33.22
C GLU A 35 34.11 12.51 32.34
N GLN A 36 34.27 13.50 31.44
CA GLN A 36 35.39 14.45 31.53
C GLN A 36 35.30 15.55 30.45
N MET A 37 35.70 16.75 30.91
CA MET A 37 36.15 17.96 30.18
C MET A 37 35.11 19.01 29.76
N GLU A 38 34.97 19.97 30.69
CA GLU A 38 34.74 21.39 30.47
C GLU A 38 35.74 22.06 29.50
N LEU A 39 35.37 23.31 29.12
CA LEU A 39 36.10 24.40 28.45
C LEU A 39 35.93 24.52 26.91
N PHE A 40 35.05 25.42 26.46
CA PHE A 40 35.39 26.83 26.25
C PHE A 40 34.14 27.68 25.92
N ASP A 41 33.92 28.69 26.75
CA ASP A 41 32.96 29.79 26.63
C ASP A 41 33.23 30.67 25.40
N THR A 42 32.22 30.85 24.54
CA THR A 42 32.10 32.02 23.63
C THR A 42 30.64 32.44 23.36
N SER A 43 29.64 31.89 24.08
CA SER A 43 28.21 32.09 23.77
C SER A 43 27.55 33.29 24.48
N ILE A 44 28.20 33.87 25.48
CA ILE A 44 27.63 34.91 26.36
C ILE A 44 27.18 36.19 25.60
N PRO A 45 27.94 36.76 24.64
CA PRO A 45 27.50 37.99 23.96
C PRO A 45 26.38 37.76 22.91
N THR A 46 26.06 36.49 22.60
CA THR A 46 24.99 36.14 21.64
C THR A 46 23.66 35.94 22.35
N MET A 47 23.68 35.44 23.58
CA MET A 47 22.49 35.19 24.39
C MET A 47 21.86 36.49 24.89
N GLU A 48 22.67 37.49 25.24
CA GLU A 48 22.17 38.82 25.61
C GLU A 48 21.44 39.50 24.45
N LYS A 49 21.96 39.41 23.22
CA LYS A 49 21.29 39.93 22.01
C LYS A 49 19.96 39.22 21.72
N ILE A 50 19.90 37.91 21.92
CA ILE A 50 18.66 37.13 21.74
C ILE A 50 17.61 37.55 22.78
N LEU A 51 18.02 37.76 24.03
CA LEU A 51 17.13 38.23 25.09
C LEU A 51 16.64 39.66 24.85
N THR A 52 17.48 40.56 24.33
CA THR A 52 17.03 41.93 23.96
C THR A 52 16.03 41.90 22.80
N ILE A 53 16.23 41.03 21.81
CA ILE A 53 15.30 40.86 20.69
C ILE A 53 13.95 40.32 21.17
N LEU A 54 13.95 39.35 22.09
CA LEU A 54 12.72 38.80 22.66
C LEU A 54 11.98 39.82 23.54
N GLN A 55 12.71 40.60 24.33
CA GLN A 55 12.14 41.66 25.16
C GLN A 55 11.59 42.84 24.32
N HIS A 56 12.24 43.18 23.19
CA HIS A 56 11.68 44.13 22.23
C HIS A 56 10.46 43.61 21.48
N ALA A 57 10.37 42.30 21.23
CA ALA A 57 9.20 41.67 20.61
C ALA A 57 8.00 41.57 21.57
N GLU A 58 8.27 41.47 22.87
CA GLU A 58 7.24 41.44 23.93
C GLU A 58 6.71 42.85 24.22
N ASN A 59 7.58 43.85 24.33
CA ASN A 59 7.17 45.25 24.54
C ASN A 59 6.42 45.86 23.35
N ASN A 60 6.62 45.35 22.13
CA ASN A 60 5.87 45.79 20.94
C ASN A 60 4.50 45.11 20.77
N LYS A 61 4.13 44.16 21.65
CA LYS A 61 2.82 43.49 21.61
C LYS A 61 1.73 44.18 22.44
N GLU A 62 2.10 45.06 23.36
CA GLU A 62 1.16 45.64 24.34
C GLU A 62 0.65 47.07 24.00
N GLN A 63 1.02 47.65 22.85
CA GLN A 63 0.56 48.99 22.43
C GLN A 63 -0.34 49.00 21.18
N SER A 64 -1.26 48.05 21.06
CA SER A 64 -2.40 48.19 20.14
C SER A 64 -3.68 47.63 20.77
N ALA A 65 -4.08 48.27 21.87
CA ALA A 65 -5.44 48.20 22.38
C ALA A 65 -6.14 49.54 22.11
N VAL A 66 -7.01 49.56 21.11
CA VAL A 66 -8.07 50.58 20.98
C VAL A 66 -9.41 49.84 21.08
N PRO A 67 -10.35 50.27 21.94
CA PRO A 67 -11.57 49.53 22.23
C PRO A 67 -12.73 49.86 21.26
N GLU A 68 -13.55 48.83 21.05
CA GLU A 68 -14.98 48.80 20.72
C GLU A 68 -15.53 49.63 19.54
N ASN A 69 -15.94 48.93 18.48
CA ASN A 69 -17.37 48.88 18.16
C ASN A 69 -17.74 47.61 17.38
N LYS A 70 -18.84 46.99 17.81
CA LYS A 70 -19.40 45.75 17.27
C LYS A 70 -20.07 46.03 15.92
N ASP A 71 -19.46 45.50 14.87
CA ASP A 71 -20.18 45.04 13.68
C ASP A 71 -19.77 43.56 13.44
N PRO A 72 -20.72 42.65 13.14
CA PRO A 72 -20.39 41.27 12.86
C PRO A 72 -19.77 41.19 11.46
N VAL A 73 -18.45 41.44 11.38
CA VAL A 73 -17.69 41.22 10.15
C VAL A 73 -17.50 39.72 9.96
N THR A 74 -18.41 39.17 9.18
CA THR A 74 -18.29 38.02 8.30
C THR A 74 -16.86 37.44 8.20
N GLN A 75 -16.65 36.21 8.71
CA GLN A 75 -15.56 35.30 8.32
C GLN A 75 -15.98 34.20 7.29
N PRO A 76 -16.51 34.52 6.10
CA PRO A 76 -16.83 33.51 5.08
C PRO A 76 -15.67 33.27 4.10
N GLU A 77 -14.72 34.21 3.97
CA GLU A 77 -13.71 34.13 2.90
C GLU A 77 -12.60 33.11 3.20
N GLU A 78 -12.06 33.03 4.43
CA GLU A 78 -11.02 32.05 4.77
C GLU A 78 -11.54 30.59 4.81
N THR A 79 -12.78 30.40 5.24
CA THR A 79 -13.48 29.11 5.21
C THR A 79 -13.77 28.67 3.77
N SER A 80 -14.18 29.58 2.89
CA SER A 80 -14.41 29.25 1.47
C SER A 80 -13.12 28.89 0.73
N LEU A 81 -12.01 29.58 1.03
CA LEU A 81 -10.72 29.40 0.35
C LEU A 81 -10.01 28.12 0.82
N SER A 82 -10.14 27.76 2.10
CA SER A 82 -9.67 26.48 2.65
C SER A 82 -10.48 25.28 2.15
N GLN A 83 -11.81 25.40 2.03
CA GLN A 83 -12.67 24.39 1.41
C GLN A 83 -12.31 24.19 -0.07
N THR A 84 -12.14 25.27 -0.82
CA THR A 84 -11.78 25.20 -2.25
C THR A 84 -10.45 24.47 -2.46
N LYS A 85 -9.42 24.77 -1.63
CA LYS A 85 -8.13 24.07 -1.65
C LYS A 85 -8.26 22.58 -1.32
N PHE A 86 -9.04 22.24 -0.30
CA PHE A 86 -9.33 20.85 0.06
C PHE A 86 -10.00 20.10 -1.10
N HIS A 87 -11.04 20.68 -1.69
CA HIS A 87 -11.77 20.09 -2.81
C HIS A 87 -10.90 19.91 -4.04
N SER A 88 -10.03 20.88 -4.38
CA SER A 88 -9.10 20.74 -5.50
C SER A 88 -8.07 19.61 -5.28
N MET A 89 -7.52 19.49 -4.06
CA MET A 89 -6.62 18.38 -3.70
C MET A 89 -7.32 17.02 -3.77
N LEU A 90 -8.54 16.92 -3.25
CA LEU A 90 -9.34 15.70 -3.31
C LEU A 90 -9.67 15.34 -4.77
N GLY A 91 -10.05 16.32 -5.59
CA GLY A 91 -10.29 16.16 -7.02
C GLY A 91 -9.08 15.62 -7.77
N LEU A 92 -7.88 16.14 -7.48
CA LEU A 92 -6.64 15.64 -8.08
C LEU A 92 -6.40 14.16 -7.74
N LYS A 93 -6.51 13.77 -6.46
CA LYS A 93 -6.33 12.37 -6.05
C LYS A 93 -7.37 11.45 -6.69
N VAL A 94 -8.62 11.90 -6.79
CA VAL A 94 -9.71 11.19 -7.48
C VAL A 94 -9.38 10.98 -8.96
N LEU A 95 -8.87 12.02 -9.64
CA LEU A 95 -8.44 11.92 -11.03
C LEU A 95 -7.32 10.89 -11.19
N ASP A 96 -6.27 10.98 -10.36
CA ASP A 96 -5.13 10.06 -10.37
C ASP A 96 -5.56 8.59 -10.20
N TYR A 97 -6.53 8.31 -9.35
CA TYR A 97 -7.10 6.96 -9.20
C TYR A 97 -7.84 6.50 -10.46
N ASN A 98 -8.72 7.34 -11.02
CA ASN A 98 -9.52 6.93 -12.17
C ASN A 98 -8.67 6.72 -13.43
N LEU A 99 -7.57 7.47 -13.59
CA LEU A 99 -6.60 7.26 -14.68
C LEU A 99 -5.95 5.88 -14.60
N ILE A 100 -5.42 5.50 -13.44
CA ILE A 100 -4.84 4.17 -13.23
C ILE A 100 -5.88 3.08 -13.39
N ARG A 101 -7.09 3.30 -12.88
CA ARG A 101 -8.20 2.34 -13.03
C ARG A 101 -8.50 2.06 -14.50
N ILE A 102 -8.48 3.08 -15.36
CA ILE A 102 -8.71 2.92 -16.80
C ILE A 102 -7.58 2.13 -17.45
N LEU A 103 -6.33 2.43 -17.11
CA LEU A 103 -5.17 1.66 -17.60
C LEU A 103 -5.22 0.19 -17.14
N ASN A 104 -5.65 -0.05 -15.90
CA ASN A 104 -5.85 -1.40 -15.37
C ASN A 104 -7.03 -2.13 -16.03
N ASP A 105 -8.16 -1.44 -16.26
CA ASP A 105 -9.34 -2.00 -16.93
C ASP A 105 -9.05 -2.34 -18.40
N ALA A 106 -8.16 -1.59 -19.04
CA ALA A 106 -7.67 -1.85 -20.39
C ALA A 106 -6.59 -2.97 -20.43
N GLU A 107 -6.10 -3.46 -19.28
CA GLU A 107 -5.07 -4.50 -19.17
C GLU A 107 -3.79 -4.13 -19.97
N VAL A 108 -3.39 -2.86 -19.89
CA VAL A 108 -2.27 -2.27 -20.65
C VAL A 108 -0.97 -3.08 -20.47
N VAL A 109 -0.72 -3.57 -19.26
CA VAL A 109 0.46 -4.38 -18.90
C VAL A 109 0.59 -5.66 -19.73
N GLU A 110 -0.52 -6.28 -20.08
CA GLU A 110 -0.51 -7.51 -20.87
C GLU A 110 -0.43 -7.20 -22.36
N LYS A 111 -1.14 -6.16 -22.79
CA LYS A 111 -1.40 -5.90 -24.21
C LYS A 111 -0.34 -5.04 -24.88
N TYR A 112 0.43 -4.27 -24.11
CA TYR A 112 1.59 -3.52 -24.60
C TYR A 112 2.88 -4.30 -24.40
N LYS A 113 3.65 -4.45 -25.48
CA LYS A 113 4.95 -5.13 -25.47
C LYS A 113 5.94 -4.48 -24.49
N SER A 114 5.79 -3.18 -24.22
CA SER A 114 6.65 -2.39 -23.33
C SER A 114 6.67 -2.89 -21.88
N PHE A 115 5.69 -3.69 -21.46
CA PHE A 115 5.61 -4.24 -20.09
C PHE A 115 6.05 -5.71 -20.00
N ILE A 116 6.34 -6.34 -21.14
CA ILE A 116 6.79 -7.73 -21.21
C ILE A 116 8.28 -7.78 -20.79
N ASN A 117 8.60 -8.61 -19.79
CA ASN A 117 9.96 -8.82 -19.27
C ASN A 117 10.63 -7.61 -18.57
N VAL A 118 9.84 -6.63 -18.12
CA VAL A 118 10.32 -5.48 -17.35
C VAL A 118 10.21 -5.76 -15.84
N SER A 119 11.12 -5.22 -15.03
CA SER A 119 11.05 -5.37 -13.58
C SER A 119 9.82 -4.66 -12.98
N PRO A 120 9.29 -5.12 -11.83
CA PRO A 120 8.12 -4.50 -11.20
C PRO A 120 8.30 -3.01 -10.89
N GLU A 121 9.51 -2.58 -10.56
CA GLU A 121 9.83 -1.17 -10.28
C GLU A 121 9.73 -0.33 -11.55
N SER A 122 10.26 -0.83 -12.66
CA SER A 122 10.16 -0.15 -13.96
C SER A 122 8.72 -0.17 -14.50
N CYS A 123 7.94 -1.22 -14.22
CA CYS A 123 6.51 -1.28 -14.55
C CYS A 123 5.74 -0.11 -13.89
N GLU A 124 5.98 0.16 -12.61
CA GLU A 124 5.37 1.28 -11.90
C GLU A 124 5.73 2.63 -12.53
N VAL A 125 7.00 2.83 -12.92
CA VAL A 125 7.45 4.06 -13.58
C VAL A 125 6.74 4.25 -14.93
N ILE A 126 6.67 3.21 -15.76
CA ILE A 126 6.02 3.28 -17.08
C ILE A 126 4.53 3.56 -16.92
N LEU A 127 3.85 2.91 -15.97
CA LEU A 127 2.43 3.15 -15.71
C LEU A 127 2.16 4.57 -15.22
N ASN A 128 2.99 5.07 -14.30
CA ASN A 128 2.87 6.45 -13.81
C ASN A 128 3.12 7.45 -14.93
N HIS A 129 4.09 7.20 -15.82
CA HIS A 129 4.32 8.04 -16.99
C HIS A 129 3.09 8.13 -17.90
N HIS A 130 2.46 6.98 -18.24
CA HIS A 130 1.22 6.99 -19.01
C HIS A 130 0.07 7.72 -18.29
N ALA A 131 -0.04 7.55 -16.97
CA ALA A 131 -1.04 8.26 -16.18
C ALA A 131 -0.79 9.77 -16.16
N GLU A 132 0.47 10.21 -16.07
CA GLU A 132 0.86 11.61 -16.12
C GLU A 132 0.55 12.24 -17.49
N THR A 133 0.87 11.57 -18.59
CA THR A 133 0.53 12.04 -19.95
C THR A 133 -0.98 12.24 -20.12
N LEU A 134 -1.78 11.30 -19.62
CA LEU A 134 -3.24 11.42 -19.64
C LEU A 134 -3.74 12.56 -18.73
N ARG A 135 -3.13 12.71 -17.56
CA ARG A 135 -3.47 13.78 -16.61
C ARG A 135 -3.19 15.14 -17.22
N GLU A 136 -2.01 15.32 -17.83
CA GLU A 136 -1.63 16.55 -18.51
C GLU A 136 -2.62 16.86 -19.64
N SER A 137 -2.91 15.87 -20.51
CA SER A 137 -3.89 16.04 -21.59
C SER A 137 -5.26 16.51 -21.08
N LEU A 138 -5.69 16.05 -19.91
CA LEU A 138 -6.95 16.47 -19.30
C LEU A 138 -6.89 17.86 -18.64
N LEU A 139 -5.79 18.17 -17.95
CA LEU A 139 -5.60 19.47 -17.30
C LEU A 139 -5.39 20.59 -18.31
N TRP A 140 -4.78 20.31 -19.47
CA TRP A 140 -4.71 21.25 -20.59
C TRP A 140 -6.09 21.64 -21.14
N LEU A 141 -7.10 20.79 -20.96
CA LEU A 141 -8.47 21.00 -21.40
C LEU A 141 -9.40 21.57 -20.31
N SER A 142 -8.90 21.75 -19.07
CA SER A 142 -9.74 22.01 -17.89
C SER A 142 -9.25 23.18 -17.04
N ASP A 143 -10.15 24.07 -16.64
CA ASP A 143 -9.86 25.13 -15.67
C ASP A 143 -9.58 24.56 -14.26
N ALA A 144 -8.81 25.28 -13.44
CA ALA A 144 -8.54 24.93 -12.05
C ALA A 144 -9.82 24.74 -11.20
N SER A 145 -10.94 25.36 -11.60
CA SER A 145 -12.26 25.19 -10.96
C SER A 145 -12.85 23.78 -11.13
N VAL A 146 -12.44 23.05 -12.17
CA VAL A 146 -12.93 21.69 -12.48
C VAL A 146 -12.49 20.69 -11.42
N LEU A 147 -11.24 20.79 -10.94
CA LEU A 147 -10.73 19.92 -9.89
C LEU A 147 -11.48 20.12 -8.56
N SER A 148 -11.80 21.37 -8.22
CA SER A 148 -12.58 21.68 -7.02
C SER A 148 -13.99 21.09 -7.11
N LYS A 149 -14.70 21.32 -8.22
CA LYS A 149 -16.03 20.72 -8.48
C LYS A 149 -15.99 19.19 -8.45
N LEU A 150 -14.92 18.59 -8.97
CA LEU A 150 -14.72 17.14 -8.95
C LEU A 150 -14.61 16.60 -7.53
N GLY A 151 -13.78 17.24 -6.69
CA GLY A 151 -13.62 16.87 -5.29
C GLY A 151 -14.89 17.07 -4.47
N GLU A 152 -15.64 18.14 -4.73
CA GLU A 152 -16.94 18.38 -4.10
C GLU A 152 -17.97 17.31 -4.48
N SER A 153 -18.05 16.98 -5.77
CA SER A 153 -18.95 15.95 -6.30
C SER A 153 -18.61 14.57 -5.74
N PHE A 154 -17.32 14.23 -5.67
CA PHE A 154 -16.86 12.99 -5.05
C PHE A 154 -17.20 12.92 -3.56
N ARG A 155 -17.09 14.04 -2.83
CA ARG A 155 -17.43 14.10 -1.41
C ARG A 155 -18.91 13.78 -1.19
N LYS A 156 -19.80 14.28 -2.05
CA LYS A 156 -21.25 14.07 -1.99
C LYS A 156 -21.65 12.66 -2.42
N ASP A 157 -21.20 12.22 -3.59
CA ASP A 157 -21.50 10.88 -4.13
C ASP A 157 -20.32 10.33 -4.96
N PRO A 158 -19.46 9.49 -4.34
CA PRO A 158 -18.35 8.85 -5.02
C PRO A 158 -18.74 8.02 -6.24
N VAL A 159 -19.87 7.31 -6.16
CA VAL A 159 -20.27 6.33 -7.17
C VAL A 159 -20.76 7.04 -8.42
N ARG A 160 -21.64 8.02 -8.24
CA ARG A 160 -22.16 8.83 -9.34
C ARG A 160 -21.06 9.59 -10.06
N MET A 161 -20.19 10.29 -9.31
CA MET A 161 -19.07 11.03 -9.89
C MET A 161 -18.18 10.09 -10.73
N SER A 162 -17.81 8.93 -10.19
CA SER A 162 -16.98 7.97 -10.93
C SER A 162 -17.66 7.44 -12.19
N ASN A 163 -18.99 7.32 -12.23
CA ASN A 163 -19.72 6.89 -13.43
C ASN A 163 -19.75 7.98 -14.50
N GLU A 164 -19.81 9.25 -14.12
CA GLU A 164 -19.80 10.40 -15.04
C GLU A 164 -18.38 10.69 -15.59
N LEU A 165 -17.35 10.50 -14.76
CA LEU A 165 -15.96 10.80 -15.14
C LEU A 165 -15.35 9.72 -16.05
N ARG A 166 -15.66 8.44 -15.81
CA ARG A 166 -15.01 7.31 -16.51
C ARG A 166 -15.17 7.33 -18.04
N PRO A 167 -16.36 7.59 -18.63
CA PRO A 167 -16.52 7.66 -20.08
C PRO A 167 -15.65 8.76 -20.70
N LYS A 168 -15.63 9.95 -20.09
CA LYS A 168 -14.82 11.09 -20.55
C LYS A 168 -13.32 10.76 -20.55
N LEU A 169 -12.86 10.13 -19.47
CA LEU A 169 -11.46 9.71 -19.38
C LEU A 169 -11.08 8.62 -20.39
N ARG A 170 -12.01 7.71 -20.73
CA ARG A 170 -11.76 6.70 -21.76
C ARG A 170 -11.66 7.32 -23.15
N GLU A 171 -12.51 8.30 -23.46
CA GLU A 171 -12.45 9.04 -24.72
C GLU A 171 -11.12 9.78 -24.87
N ILE A 172 -10.68 10.48 -23.81
CA ILE A 172 -9.37 11.14 -23.79
C ILE A 172 -8.25 10.11 -23.90
N ALA A 173 -8.33 8.97 -23.22
CA ALA A 173 -7.34 7.92 -23.34
C ALA A 173 -7.24 7.34 -24.76
N ALA A 174 -8.37 7.19 -25.45
CA ALA A 174 -8.40 6.77 -26.86
C ALA A 174 -7.71 7.78 -27.80
N GLN A 175 -7.78 9.08 -27.48
CA GLN A 175 -7.14 10.14 -28.25
C GLN A 175 -5.65 10.29 -27.94
N SER A 176 -5.25 10.15 -26.68
CA SER A 176 -3.89 10.43 -26.21
C SER A 176 -2.94 9.23 -26.25
N LEU A 177 -3.44 7.99 -26.19
CA LEU A 177 -2.61 6.78 -26.17
C LEU A 177 -2.69 6.02 -27.51
N VAL A 178 -1.53 5.82 -28.14
CA VAL A 178 -1.41 5.05 -29.37
C VAL A 178 -1.96 3.64 -29.18
N ASP A 179 -2.86 3.21 -30.07
CA ASP A 179 -3.50 1.89 -30.09
C ASP A 179 -4.39 1.54 -28.87
N PHE A 180 -4.79 2.51 -28.04
CA PHE A 180 -5.63 2.26 -26.87
C PHE A 180 -6.97 1.59 -27.21
N GLU A 181 -7.63 2.00 -28.29
CA GLU A 181 -8.87 1.35 -28.74
C GLU A 181 -8.64 -0.11 -29.16
N LYS A 182 -7.51 -0.40 -29.81
CA LYS A 182 -7.17 -1.78 -30.20
C LYS A 182 -6.87 -2.63 -28.98
N VAL A 183 -6.30 -2.03 -27.94
CA VAL A 183 -6.00 -2.66 -26.65
C VAL A 183 -7.29 -2.94 -25.88
N GLU A 184 -8.22 -2.00 -25.79
CA GLU A 184 -9.51 -2.20 -25.10
C GLU A 184 -10.35 -3.32 -25.74
N ARG A 185 -10.33 -3.42 -27.08
CA ARG A 185 -11.09 -4.43 -27.84
C ARG A 185 -10.55 -5.86 -27.73
N LYS A 186 -9.29 -6.06 -27.30
CA LYS A 186 -8.75 -7.42 -27.10
C LYS A 186 -9.51 -8.15 -25.99
N PRO A 187 -9.79 -9.46 -26.15
CA PRO A 187 -10.47 -10.24 -25.11
C PRO A 187 -9.69 -10.13 -23.79
N LYS A 188 -10.44 -10.09 -22.68
CA LYS A 188 -9.85 -10.03 -21.35
C LYS A 188 -9.08 -11.30 -21.05
N PHE A 189 -8.04 -11.15 -20.25
CA PHE A 189 -7.21 -12.27 -19.86
C PHE A 189 -8.01 -13.38 -19.16
N THR A 190 -8.04 -14.56 -19.77
CA THR A 190 -8.53 -15.78 -19.12
C THR A 190 -7.37 -16.46 -18.44
N TYR A 191 -7.31 -16.35 -17.11
CA TYR A 191 -6.47 -17.24 -16.34
C TYR A 191 -7.08 -18.65 -16.40
N ASP A 192 -6.31 -19.66 -16.80
CA ASP A 192 -6.62 -21.07 -16.58
C ASP A 192 -6.48 -21.41 -15.07
N ILE A 193 -7.20 -20.66 -14.23
CA ILE A 193 -7.28 -20.88 -12.80
C ILE A 193 -8.48 -21.79 -12.56
N PRO A 194 -8.30 -22.96 -11.91
CA PRO A 194 -9.43 -23.80 -11.53
C PRO A 194 -10.38 -23.01 -10.62
N GLU A 195 -11.66 -23.37 -10.60
CA GLU A 195 -12.63 -22.68 -9.74
C GLU A 195 -12.28 -22.88 -8.25
N ILE A 196 -11.60 -21.91 -7.65
CA ILE A 196 -11.23 -21.92 -6.23
C ILE A 196 -12.38 -21.30 -5.43
N ARG A 197 -12.97 -22.08 -4.53
CA ARG A 197 -13.94 -21.56 -3.55
C ARG A 197 -13.18 -20.94 -2.38
N LEU A 198 -13.24 -19.62 -2.26
CA LEU A 198 -12.66 -18.90 -1.13
C LEU A 198 -13.55 -19.07 0.11
N PRO A 199 -13.07 -19.68 1.21
CA PRO A 199 -13.84 -19.77 2.44
C PRO A 199 -14.06 -18.36 3.02
N ASN A 200 -15.20 -18.12 3.68
CA ASN A 200 -15.39 -16.90 4.47
C ASN A 200 -14.60 -17.02 5.78
N PRO A 201 -13.50 -16.28 5.98
CA PRO A 201 -12.63 -16.45 7.13
C PRO A 201 -13.19 -15.84 8.44
N PHE A 202 -14.35 -15.17 8.37
CA PHE A 202 -14.95 -14.41 9.46
C PHE A 202 -16.31 -14.95 9.91
N ARG A 203 -16.66 -16.18 9.52
CA ARG A 203 -17.92 -16.80 9.96
C ARG A 203 -17.87 -16.94 11.50
N GLY A 204 -18.69 -16.17 12.20
CA GLY A 204 -18.79 -16.19 13.67
C GLY A 204 -17.76 -15.33 14.43
N SER A 205 -16.95 -14.48 13.76
CA SER A 205 -16.01 -13.60 14.46
C SER A 205 -16.60 -12.23 14.81
N ILE A 206 -16.13 -11.62 15.91
CA ILE A 206 -16.52 -10.27 16.37
C ILE A 206 -16.02 -9.20 15.39
N ASP A 207 -16.88 -8.24 15.02
CA ASP A 207 -16.51 -7.14 14.12
C ASP A 207 -15.40 -6.29 14.72
N HIS A 208 -14.33 -6.09 13.96
CA HIS A 208 -13.14 -5.38 14.43
C HIS A 208 -12.69 -4.39 13.36
N PRO A 209 -12.41 -3.11 13.71
CA PRO A 209 -12.06 -2.06 12.75
C PRO A 209 -10.85 -2.38 11.87
N THR A 210 -9.89 -3.17 12.37
CA THR A 210 -8.70 -3.60 11.59
C THR A 210 -8.97 -4.77 10.63
N ILE A 211 -10.21 -5.24 10.48
CA ILE A 211 -10.58 -6.38 9.63
C ILE A 211 -11.50 -5.93 8.48
N ILE A 212 -11.07 -6.15 7.24
CA ILE A 212 -11.93 -5.96 6.05
C ILE A 212 -12.63 -7.27 5.70
N ARG A 213 -13.94 -7.31 5.94
CA ARG A 213 -14.75 -8.53 5.84
C ARG A 213 -15.33 -8.85 4.47
N LYS A 214 -15.09 -8.01 3.46
CA LYS A 214 -15.72 -8.18 2.13
C LYS A 214 -15.24 -9.46 1.44
N GLY A 215 -16.17 -10.30 1.01
CA GLY A 215 -15.86 -11.45 0.15
C GLY A 215 -15.54 -11.01 -1.28
N LEU A 216 -14.42 -11.46 -1.84
CA LEU A 216 -14.16 -11.34 -3.27
C LEU A 216 -14.57 -12.63 -3.97
N SER A 217 -15.32 -12.53 -5.07
CA SER A 217 -15.69 -13.68 -5.89
C SER A 217 -14.71 -13.87 -7.05
N LEU A 218 -14.32 -15.11 -7.34
CA LEU A 218 -13.48 -15.45 -8.49
C LEU A 218 -14.29 -15.75 -9.76
N LYS A 219 -15.58 -16.10 -9.65
CA LYS A 219 -16.41 -16.63 -10.76
C LYS A 219 -16.47 -15.75 -12.01
N LYS A 220 -16.56 -14.43 -11.84
CA LYS A 220 -16.62 -13.45 -12.94
C LYS A 220 -15.37 -12.56 -13.01
N ARG A 221 -14.43 -12.74 -12.08
CA ARG A 221 -13.26 -11.88 -11.89
C ARG A 221 -12.08 -12.74 -11.41
N PRO A 222 -11.46 -13.56 -12.30
CA PRO A 222 -10.37 -14.46 -11.92
C PRO A 222 -9.15 -13.72 -11.37
N LEU A 223 -8.92 -12.48 -11.83
CA LEU A 223 -7.89 -11.57 -11.33
C LEU A 223 -7.97 -11.29 -9.82
N ASN A 224 -9.13 -11.48 -9.19
CA ASN A 224 -9.27 -11.35 -7.73
C ASN A 224 -8.43 -12.37 -6.97
N LEU A 225 -7.99 -13.48 -7.61
CA LEU A 225 -7.09 -14.44 -6.97
C LEU A 225 -5.79 -13.77 -6.54
N LEU A 226 -5.28 -12.83 -7.35
CA LEU A 226 -4.00 -12.14 -7.12
C LEU A 226 -3.97 -11.33 -5.81
N CYS A 227 -5.13 -10.98 -5.26
CA CYS A 227 -5.25 -10.32 -3.96
C CYS A 227 -4.78 -11.23 -2.80
N PHE A 228 -4.84 -12.55 -3.00
CA PHE A 228 -4.54 -13.57 -1.99
C PHE A 228 -3.21 -14.29 -2.24
N LEU A 229 -2.45 -13.86 -3.25
CA LEU A 229 -1.14 -14.41 -3.59
C LEU A 229 0.00 -13.51 -3.09
N ILE A 230 1.13 -14.15 -2.78
CA ILE A 230 2.39 -13.46 -2.44
C ILE A 230 3.04 -12.94 -3.72
N ASP A 231 3.52 -11.70 -3.68
CA ASP A 231 4.28 -11.03 -4.73
C ASP A 231 5.76 -11.45 -4.72
N ASN A 232 5.99 -12.75 -4.89
CA ASN A 232 7.32 -13.33 -4.95
C ASN A 232 7.49 -14.19 -6.21
N LYS A 233 8.59 -13.97 -6.95
CA LYS A 233 8.83 -14.63 -8.24
C LYS A 233 8.88 -16.16 -8.12
N SER A 234 9.64 -16.71 -7.17
CA SER A 234 9.77 -18.17 -7.01
C SER A 234 8.47 -18.81 -6.54
N PHE A 235 7.70 -18.11 -5.69
CA PHE A 235 6.34 -18.52 -5.33
C PHE A 235 5.43 -18.60 -6.56
N LEU A 236 5.38 -17.55 -7.39
CA LEU A 236 4.50 -17.49 -8.56
C LEU A 236 4.92 -18.52 -9.63
N GLU A 237 6.21 -18.71 -9.86
CA GLU A 237 6.76 -19.76 -10.72
C GLU A 237 6.25 -21.14 -10.30
N SER A 238 6.37 -21.46 -9.01
CA SER A 238 5.91 -22.72 -8.46
C SER A 238 4.39 -22.88 -8.53
N PHE A 239 3.65 -21.83 -8.16
CA PHE A 239 2.19 -21.85 -8.08
C PHE A 239 1.56 -22.05 -9.46
N PHE A 240 1.94 -21.21 -10.44
CA PHE A 240 1.39 -21.29 -11.79
C PHE A 240 1.95 -22.48 -12.58
N GLY A 241 3.19 -22.92 -12.30
CA GLY A 241 3.75 -24.16 -12.84
C GLY A 241 2.95 -25.40 -12.41
N LYS A 242 2.56 -25.49 -11.13
CA LYS A 242 1.71 -26.58 -10.63
C LYS A 242 0.27 -26.53 -11.14
N LEU A 243 -0.24 -25.33 -11.42
CA LEU A 243 -1.51 -25.13 -12.11
C LEU A 243 -1.45 -25.45 -13.61
N ARG A 244 -0.25 -25.74 -14.15
CA ARG A 244 0.00 -25.97 -15.59
C ARG A 244 -0.40 -24.76 -16.46
N SER A 245 -0.30 -23.57 -15.89
CA SER A 245 -0.63 -22.33 -16.57
C SER A 245 0.58 -21.83 -17.37
N GLY A 246 0.39 -21.43 -18.63
CA GLY A 246 1.45 -20.90 -19.50
C GLY A 246 1.85 -19.45 -19.21
N ILE A 247 1.46 -18.90 -18.07
CA ILE A 247 1.59 -17.48 -17.77
C ILE A 247 2.99 -17.17 -17.24
N LEU A 248 3.61 -16.12 -17.79
CA LEU A 248 4.91 -15.64 -17.33
C LEU A 248 4.80 -15.02 -15.92
N PRO A 249 5.57 -15.50 -14.93
CA PRO A 249 5.57 -14.97 -13.56
C PRO A 249 5.92 -13.48 -13.47
N VAL A 250 6.80 -12.99 -14.36
CA VAL A 250 7.18 -11.57 -14.41
C VAL A 250 6.00 -10.70 -14.83
N LEU A 251 5.20 -11.17 -15.80
CA LEU A 251 3.99 -10.48 -16.22
C LEU A 251 2.97 -10.41 -15.07
N LEU A 252 2.81 -11.50 -14.33
CA LEU A 252 1.96 -11.56 -13.14
C LEU A 252 2.39 -10.57 -12.06
N LEU A 253 3.70 -10.46 -11.78
CA LEU A 253 4.22 -9.47 -10.84
C LEU A 253 3.88 -8.05 -11.30
N ASN A 254 3.98 -7.77 -12.59
CA ASN A 254 3.63 -6.47 -13.16
C ASN A 254 2.12 -6.18 -13.00
N VAL A 255 1.25 -7.15 -13.30
CA VAL A 255 -0.20 -7.03 -13.07
C VAL A 255 -0.51 -6.80 -11.59
N MET A 256 0.09 -7.58 -10.69
CA MET A 256 -0.06 -7.43 -9.23
C MET A 256 0.39 -6.05 -8.75
N LYS A 257 1.47 -5.52 -9.32
CA LYS A 257 1.99 -4.18 -9.01
C LYS A 257 1.01 -3.09 -9.44
N CYS A 258 0.41 -3.19 -10.62
CA CYS A 258 -0.56 -2.21 -11.10
C CYS A 258 -1.88 -2.25 -10.30
N GLN A 259 -2.33 -3.44 -9.90
CA GLN A 259 -3.48 -3.59 -8.97
C GLN A 259 -3.19 -2.99 -7.60
N SER A 260 -1.97 -3.18 -7.09
CA SER A 260 -1.52 -2.58 -5.82
C SER A 260 -1.52 -1.05 -5.90
N LEU A 261 -0.99 -0.49 -6.99
CA LEU A 261 -0.94 0.95 -7.20
C LEU A 261 -2.34 1.57 -7.24
N GLU A 262 -3.30 0.92 -7.89
CA GLU A 262 -4.70 1.37 -7.88
C GLU A 262 -5.30 1.37 -6.47
N GLY A 263 -5.11 0.27 -5.72
CA GLY A 263 -5.65 0.16 -4.37
C GLY A 263 -5.02 1.14 -3.38
N SER A 264 -3.72 1.37 -3.49
CA SER A 264 -3.02 2.40 -2.71
C SER A 264 -3.60 3.79 -2.99
N ARG A 265 -3.86 4.14 -4.26
CA ARG A 265 -4.53 5.41 -4.63
C ARG A 265 -5.96 5.49 -4.08
N ALA A 266 -6.73 4.41 -4.17
CA ALA A 266 -8.09 4.35 -3.62
C ALA A 266 -8.09 4.59 -2.09
N PHE A 267 -7.18 3.94 -1.37
CA PHE A 267 -7.04 4.11 0.07
C PHE A 267 -6.63 5.55 0.43
N LYS A 268 -5.65 6.12 -0.28
CA LYS A 268 -5.22 7.52 -0.10
C LYS A 268 -6.35 8.52 -0.29
N ILE A 269 -7.24 8.33 -1.28
CA ILE A 269 -8.40 9.22 -1.48
C ILE A 269 -9.29 9.25 -0.26
N LEU A 270 -9.61 8.07 0.30
CA LEU A 270 -10.47 7.97 1.47
C LEU A 270 -9.80 8.53 2.73
N LEU A 271 -8.49 8.32 2.88
CA LEU A 271 -7.72 8.96 3.95
C LEU A 271 -7.76 10.49 3.84
N VAL A 272 -7.55 11.05 2.65
CA VAL A 272 -7.66 12.51 2.43
C VAL A 272 -9.06 13.00 2.76
N LYS A 273 -10.10 12.28 2.30
CA LYS A 273 -11.51 12.60 2.56
C LYS A 273 -11.78 12.69 4.07
N HIS A 274 -11.29 11.74 4.86
CA HIS A 274 -11.60 11.66 6.30
C HIS A 274 -10.65 12.45 7.20
N LEU A 275 -9.36 12.56 6.86
CA LEU A 275 -8.37 13.23 7.70
C LEU A 275 -8.25 14.72 7.41
N LYS A 276 -8.50 15.15 6.17
CA LYS A 276 -8.30 16.55 5.74
C LYS A 276 -9.59 17.31 5.51
N SER A 277 -10.75 16.67 5.66
CA SER A 277 -12.04 17.37 5.58
C SER A 277 -12.12 18.42 6.70
N PRO A 278 -12.45 19.68 6.39
CA PRO A 278 -12.61 20.75 7.38
C PRO A 278 -13.66 20.43 8.46
N GLU A 279 -14.63 19.57 8.15
CA GLU A 279 -15.71 19.15 9.05
C GLU A 279 -15.41 17.84 9.81
N SER A 280 -14.23 17.24 9.59
CA SER A 280 -13.90 15.96 10.19
C SER A 280 -13.63 16.10 11.70
N LYS A 281 -14.23 15.21 12.49
CA LYS A 281 -13.93 15.02 13.92
C LYS A 281 -12.47 14.55 14.16
N HIS A 282 -11.76 14.16 13.10
CA HIS A 282 -10.36 13.75 13.12
C HIS A 282 -9.41 14.88 12.71
N PHE A 283 -9.92 16.04 12.25
CA PHE A 283 -9.15 17.09 11.57
C PHE A 283 -8.10 17.80 12.44
N ARG A 284 -8.12 17.68 13.78
CA ARG A 284 -7.23 18.49 14.65
C ARG A 284 -6.78 17.87 15.97
N THR A 285 -7.20 16.65 16.30
CA THR A 285 -6.96 16.07 17.65
C THR A 285 -6.51 14.61 17.59
N ASN A 286 -5.94 14.18 16.47
CA ASN A 286 -5.43 12.82 16.34
C ASN A 286 -3.95 12.87 16.73
N PRO A 287 -3.47 12.08 17.70
CA PRO A 287 -2.03 12.01 18.03
C PRO A 287 -1.18 11.40 16.91
N ILE A 288 -1.82 10.99 15.82
CA ILE A 288 -1.19 11.01 14.51
C ILE A 288 -1.21 12.43 13.92
N ASP A 289 -0.64 13.38 14.66
CA ASP A 289 -0.60 14.80 14.35
C ASP A 289 0.26 15.09 13.10
N SER A 290 1.00 14.07 12.65
CA SER A 290 1.65 13.98 11.34
C SER A 290 0.64 13.89 10.18
N PHE A 291 -0.54 13.24 10.31
CA PHE A 291 -1.56 13.20 9.23
C PHE A 291 -2.35 14.49 9.04
N GLY A 292 -2.59 15.25 10.12
CA GLY A 292 -3.34 16.50 10.06
C GLY A 292 -2.54 17.64 9.41
N LYS A 293 -1.21 17.65 9.61
CA LYS A 293 -0.31 18.73 9.14
C LYS A 293 0.59 18.34 7.97
N ALA A 294 1.03 17.08 7.82
CA ALA A 294 1.87 16.65 6.71
C ALA A 294 1.06 16.25 5.46
N SER A 295 1.71 16.16 4.30
CA SER A 295 1.06 15.57 3.13
C SER A 295 0.76 14.09 3.42
N VAL A 296 -0.37 13.56 2.92
CA VAL A 296 -0.64 12.10 3.00
C VAL A 296 0.49 11.31 2.30
N ASP A 297 1.18 11.95 1.36
CA ASP A 297 2.33 11.36 0.67
C ASP A 297 3.60 11.30 1.54
N ASP A 298 3.71 12.10 2.61
CA ASP A 298 4.84 12.07 3.55
C ASP A 298 4.72 10.93 4.58
N LEU A 299 3.58 10.23 4.60
CA LEU A 299 3.17 9.29 5.65
C LEU A 299 3.14 7.85 5.15
N GLU A 300 3.77 7.61 4.00
CA GLU A 300 3.81 6.30 3.36
C GLU A 300 4.32 5.20 4.30
N GLY A 301 5.28 5.52 5.18
CA GLY A 301 5.81 4.57 6.17
C GLY A 301 4.77 4.10 7.19
N GLU A 302 4.06 5.04 7.83
CA GLU A 302 3.00 4.76 8.81
C GLU A 302 1.82 4.03 8.14
N MET A 303 1.46 4.46 6.93
CA MET A 303 0.44 3.78 6.13
C MET A 303 0.85 2.34 5.80
N THR A 304 2.12 2.08 5.48
CA THR A 304 2.57 0.72 5.16
C THR A 304 2.41 -0.22 6.35
N VAL A 305 2.72 0.24 7.57
CA VAL A 305 2.52 -0.53 8.81
C VAL A 305 1.03 -0.85 9.02
N LEU A 306 0.16 0.16 8.91
CA LEU A 306 -1.28 0.01 9.03
C LEU A 306 -1.83 -1.03 8.04
N LYS A 307 -1.44 -0.90 6.76
CA LYS A 307 -1.83 -1.83 5.69
C LYS A 307 -1.40 -3.26 6.02
N ALA A 308 -0.19 -3.45 6.55
CA ALA A 308 0.31 -4.76 6.94
C ALA A 308 -0.49 -5.39 8.09
N ILE A 309 -0.83 -4.62 9.12
CA ILE A 309 -1.70 -5.06 10.23
C ILE A 309 -3.06 -5.51 9.69
N VAL A 310 -3.68 -4.68 8.86
CA VAL A 310 -5.00 -4.99 8.30
C VAL A 310 -4.93 -6.21 7.37
N ALA A 311 -3.89 -6.37 6.56
CA ALA A 311 -3.70 -7.54 5.71
C ALA A 311 -3.66 -8.84 6.52
N HIS A 312 -2.89 -8.82 7.61
CA HIS A 312 -2.73 -9.97 8.51
C HIS A 312 -4.04 -10.28 9.24
N LYS A 313 -4.65 -9.29 9.91
CA LYS A 313 -5.91 -9.47 10.64
C LYS A 313 -7.07 -9.84 9.72
N SER A 314 -7.04 -9.38 8.47
CA SER A 314 -8.00 -9.76 7.43
C SER A 314 -7.73 -11.14 6.80
N LYS A 315 -6.68 -11.85 7.26
CA LYS A 315 -6.29 -13.19 6.83
C LYS A 315 -6.06 -13.29 5.32
N LEU A 316 -5.61 -12.24 4.66
CA LEU A 316 -5.59 -12.18 3.18
C LEU A 316 -4.74 -13.31 2.57
N LEU A 317 -3.51 -13.47 3.05
CA LEU A 317 -2.57 -14.48 2.55
C LEU A 317 -2.80 -15.89 3.11
N THR A 318 -3.70 -16.06 4.09
CA THR A 318 -4.04 -17.38 4.66
C THR A 318 -5.39 -17.90 4.12
N ARG A 319 -6.16 -17.10 3.37
CA ARG A 319 -7.41 -17.54 2.74
C ARG A 319 -7.24 -18.74 1.81
N LEU A 320 -6.07 -18.87 1.19
CA LEU A 320 -5.73 -19.97 0.29
C LEU A 320 -5.03 -21.14 0.98
N ASP A 321 -4.92 -21.14 2.32
CA ASP A 321 -4.24 -22.23 3.04
C ASP A 321 -4.95 -23.58 2.85
N SER A 322 -6.25 -23.61 2.56
CA SER A 322 -6.94 -24.87 2.23
C SER A 322 -6.54 -25.44 0.87
N PHE A 323 -5.92 -24.63 0.00
CA PHE A 323 -5.50 -25.04 -1.33
C PHE A 323 -4.08 -25.61 -1.29
N GLY A 324 -3.95 -26.92 -1.53
CA GLY A 324 -2.66 -27.63 -1.42
C GLY A 324 -1.54 -27.01 -2.26
N ILE A 325 -1.84 -26.63 -3.52
CA ILE A 325 -0.88 -25.99 -4.42
C ILE A 325 -0.32 -24.70 -3.82
N TYR A 326 -1.18 -23.89 -3.18
CA TYR A 326 -0.74 -22.66 -2.51
C TYR A 326 0.26 -22.96 -1.40
N LYS A 327 -0.07 -23.87 -0.48
CA LYS A 327 0.80 -24.28 0.63
C LYS A 327 2.14 -24.83 0.15
N ASP A 328 2.13 -25.66 -0.88
CA ASP A 328 3.34 -26.27 -1.40
C ASP A 328 4.23 -25.24 -2.10
N SER A 329 3.64 -24.20 -2.70
CA SER A 329 4.38 -23.12 -3.35
C SER A 329 4.93 -22.10 -2.36
N LEU A 330 4.29 -21.90 -1.20
CA LEU A 330 4.84 -21.07 -0.11
C LEU A 330 6.23 -21.53 0.33
N ALA A 331 6.51 -22.83 0.26
CA ALA A 331 7.80 -23.40 0.63
C ALA A 331 8.93 -23.10 -0.38
N GLU A 332 8.63 -22.49 -1.53
CA GLU A 332 9.61 -22.00 -2.50
C GLU A 332 10.00 -20.54 -2.26
N VAL A 333 9.35 -19.87 -1.31
CA VAL A 333 9.72 -18.51 -0.92
C VAL A 333 11.07 -18.59 -0.21
N ASN A 334 12.08 -17.91 -0.77
CA ASN A 334 13.41 -17.92 -0.19
C ASN A 334 13.42 -17.17 1.16
N SER A 335 13.49 -17.91 2.26
CA SER A 335 13.52 -17.35 3.62
C SER A 335 14.72 -16.42 3.87
N THR A 336 15.82 -16.56 3.11
CA THR A 336 16.98 -15.66 3.21
C THR A 336 16.70 -14.26 2.65
N SER A 337 15.74 -14.14 1.71
CA SER A 337 15.30 -12.86 1.14
C SER A 337 14.24 -12.14 1.99
N LEU A 338 13.74 -12.77 3.05
CA LEU A 338 12.71 -12.23 3.96
C LEU A 338 13.25 -11.97 5.37
N ARG A 339 14.56 -11.71 5.48
CA ARG A 339 15.21 -11.52 6.78
C ARG A 339 14.76 -10.24 7.48
N SER A 340 14.47 -9.18 6.74
CA SER A 340 14.04 -7.93 7.34
C SER A 340 12.53 -7.93 7.61
N SER A 341 12.14 -7.31 8.73
CA SER A 341 10.72 -7.04 8.99
C SER A 341 10.12 -6.10 7.93
N GLU A 342 10.95 -5.23 7.33
CA GLU A 342 10.53 -4.29 6.29
C GLU A 342 10.05 -5.00 5.01
N ASP A 343 10.72 -6.07 4.60
CA ASP A 343 10.33 -6.85 3.42
C ASP A 343 8.98 -7.54 3.63
N ILE A 344 8.78 -8.12 4.82
CA ILE A 344 7.51 -8.77 5.20
C ILE A 344 6.37 -7.75 5.21
N VAL A 345 6.62 -6.59 5.80
CA VAL A 345 5.64 -5.50 5.87
C VAL A 345 5.28 -4.99 4.48
N ARG A 346 6.24 -4.89 3.56
CA ARG A 346 6.00 -4.50 2.18
C ARG A 346 5.12 -5.51 1.43
N ILE A 347 5.37 -6.81 1.61
CA ILE A 347 4.55 -7.89 1.03
C ILE A 347 3.11 -7.82 1.54
N LEU A 348 2.93 -7.69 2.87
CA LEU A 348 1.61 -7.61 3.48
C LEU A 348 0.87 -6.34 3.03
N ALA A 349 1.54 -5.19 3.00
CA ALA A 349 0.97 -3.94 2.52
C ALA A 349 0.58 -4.03 1.03
N GLY A 350 1.40 -4.67 0.19
CA GLY A 350 1.07 -4.91 -1.21
C GLY A 350 -0.14 -5.83 -1.38
N SER A 351 -0.29 -6.86 -0.54
CA SER A 351 -1.49 -7.71 -0.51
C SER A 351 -2.74 -6.93 -0.10
N PHE A 352 -2.63 -6.08 0.93
CA PHE A 352 -3.70 -5.17 1.31
C PHE A 352 -4.10 -4.27 0.15
N ASP A 353 -3.14 -3.62 -0.51
CA ASP A 353 -3.42 -2.65 -1.56
C ASP A 353 -4.18 -3.32 -2.71
N ARG A 354 -3.73 -4.49 -3.20
CA ARG A 354 -4.45 -5.26 -4.23
C ARG A 354 -5.88 -5.59 -3.81
N TYR A 355 -6.04 -6.11 -2.59
CA TYR A 355 -7.34 -6.50 -2.06
C TYR A 355 -8.28 -5.30 -1.87
N PHE A 356 -7.77 -4.20 -1.31
CA PHE A 356 -8.53 -2.98 -1.07
C PHE A 356 -9.01 -2.36 -2.39
N GLY A 357 -8.15 -2.32 -3.41
CA GLY A 357 -8.54 -1.88 -4.76
C GLY A 357 -9.70 -2.72 -5.34
N ALA A 358 -9.61 -4.05 -5.22
CA ALA A 358 -10.68 -4.95 -5.67
C ALA A 358 -11.98 -4.79 -4.86
N CYS A 359 -11.87 -4.62 -3.54
CA CYS A 359 -13.02 -4.33 -2.67
C CYS A 359 -13.68 -3.00 -3.01
N TYR A 360 -12.89 -1.93 -3.19
CA TYR A 360 -13.36 -0.60 -3.49
C TYR A 360 -14.10 -0.54 -4.84
N ARG A 361 -13.63 -1.30 -5.84
CA ARG A 361 -14.34 -1.48 -7.13
C ARG A 361 -15.72 -2.12 -6.98
N LEU A 362 -15.93 -2.95 -5.96
CA LEU A 362 -17.19 -3.66 -5.72
C LEU A 362 -18.12 -2.89 -4.81
N ASP A 363 -17.57 -2.20 -3.80
CA ASP A 363 -18.33 -1.60 -2.71
C ASP A 363 -17.58 -0.39 -2.13
N ALA A 364 -17.56 0.70 -2.90
CA ALA A 364 -16.88 1.93 -2.49
C ALA A 364 -17.45 2.51 -1.19
N LYS A 365 -18.78 2.40 -0.99
CA LYS A 365 -19.46 2.89 0.22
C LYS A 365 -19.04 2.09 1.46
N GLY A 366 -19.08 0.76 1.40
CA GLY A 366 -18.64 -0.06 2.52
C GLY A 366 -17.15 0.11 2.85
N CYS A 367 -16.31 0.36 1.84
CA CYS A 367 -14.91 0.72 2.05
C CYS A 367 -14.74 2.08 2.73
N ASP A 368 -15.52 3.08 2.35
CA ASP A 368 -15.51 4.42 2.97
C ASP A 368 -15.90 4.36 4.46
N GLU A 369 -16.99 3.67 4.78
CA GLU A 369 -17.44 3.42 6.17
C GLU A 369 -16.40 2.63 6.98
N TRP A 370 -15.72 1.67 6.34
CA TRP A 370 -14.65 0.92 7.00
C TRP A 370 -13.42 1.79 7.30
N VAL A 371 -12.99 2.66 6.39
CA VAL A 371 -11.87 3.58 6.62
C VAL A 371 -12.17 4.54 7.77
N GLU A 372 -13.40 5.06 7.86
CA GLU A 372 -13.82 5.91 8.97
C GLU A 372 -13.73 5.20 10.33
N ARG A 373 -14.22 3.95 10.40
CA ARG A 373 -14.10 3.11 11.61
C ARG A 373 -12.65 2.81 11.97
N LEU A 374 -11.80 2.56 10.98
CA LEU A 374 -10.37 2.35 11.18
C LEU A 374 -9.72 3.59 11.80
N LEU A 375 -9.97 4.78 11.22
CA LEU A 375 -9.40 6.03 11.73
C LEU A 375 -9.91 6.38 13.14
N THR A 376 -11.15 6.02 13.45
CA THR A 376 -11.74 6.16 14.78
C THR A 376 -11.02 5.26 15.79
N PHE A 377 -10.86 3.98 15.46
CA PHE A 377 -10.10 3.03 16.28
C PHE A 377 -8.69 3.53 16.57
N TYR A 378 -7.96 4.01 15.56
CA TYR A 378 -6.62 4.55 15.76
C TYR A 378 -6.58 5.81 16.64
N LYS A 379 -7.60 6.66 16.54
CA LYS A 379 -7.73 7.84 17.40
C LYS A 379 -7.97 7.43 18.85
N GLU A 380 -8.83 6.45 19.08
CA GLU A 380 -9.19 5.98 20.43
C GLU A 380 -8.06 5.19 21.08
N SER A 381 -7.37 4.33 20.32
CA SER A 381 -6.25 3.50 20.79
C SER A 381 -4.92 4.25 20.88
N SER A 382 -4.92 5.56 20.65
CA SER A 382 -3.70 6.33 20.55
C SER A 382 -2.96 6.58 21.86
N SER A 383 -3.69 6.53 22.98
CA SER A 383 -3.10 6.46 24.32
C SER A 383 -2.41 5.12 24.58
N GLU A 384 -2.71 4.09 23.78
CA GLU A 384 -2.21 2.72 23.89
C GLU A 384 -1.27 2.38 22.73
N MET A 385 -0.18 3.15 22.56
CA MET A 385 0.83 2.85 21.50
C MET A 385 1.34 1.40 21.53
N GLN A 386 1.33 0.76 22.71
CA GLN A 386 1.68 -0.66 22.89
C GLN A 386 0.78 -1.59 22.06
N LEU A 387 -0.52 -1.30 21.94
CA LEU A 387 -1.46 -2.14 21.19
C LEU A 387 -1.11 -2.18 19.70
N ILE A 388 -0.80 -1.03 19.09
CA ILE A 388 -0.43 -0.97 17.67
C ILE A 388 0.90 -1.68 17.42
N GLU A 389 1.85 -1.56 18.35
CA GLU A 389 3.13 -2.27 18.29
C GLU A 389 2.96 -3.79 18.39
N GLU A 390 2.13 -4.27 19.30
CA GLU A 390 1.78 -5.68 19.44
C GLU A 390 1.14 -6.23 18.15
N LEU A 391 0.16 -5.51 17.59
CA LEU A 391 -0.49 -5.89 16.33
C LEU A 391 0.49 -5.95 15.16
N TYR A 392 1.46 -5.03 15.12
CA TYR A 392 2.52 -5.00 14.12
C TYR A 392 3.45 -6.21 14.24
N LEU A 393 3.93 -6.50 15.45
CA LEU A 393 4.80 -7.66 15.72
C LEU A 393 4.09 -8.98 15.44
N GLU A 394 2.81 -9.09 15.83
CA GLU A 394 1.96 -10.25 15.53
C GLU A 394 1.86 -10.48 14.02
N SER A 395 1.70 -9.41 13.24
CA SER A 395 1.59 -9.49 11.78
C SER A 395 2.87 -10.04 11.13
N ILE A 396 4.03 -9.60 11.61
CA ILE A 396 5.33 -10.09 11.13
C ILE A 396 5.56 -11.55 11.54
N ASN A 397 5.34 -11.87 12.82
CA ASN A 397 5.57 -13.20 13.36
C ASN A 397 4.63 -14.22 12.72
N GLY A 398 3.34 -13.87 12.56
CA GLY A 398 2.38 -14.74 11.89
C GLY A 398 2.76 -15.05 10.43
N PHE A 399 3.32 -14.09 9.70
CA PHE A 399 3.83 -14.34 8.34
C PHE A 399 5.08 -15.24 8.36
N ARG A 400 6.03 -15.00 9.27
CA ARG A 400 7.23 -15.86 9.44
C ARG A 400 6.85 -17.29 9.79
N ASP A 401 5.87 -17.47 10.66
CA ASP A 401 5.36 -18.78 11.05
C ASP A 401 4.71 -19.49 9.87
N GLN A 402 3.94 -18.77 9.03
CA GLN A 402 3.34 -19.34 7.83
C GLN A 402 4.40 -19.90 6.87
N ILE A 403 5.46 -19.13 6.58
CA ILE A 403 6.56 -19.56 5.70
C ILE A 403 7.34 -20.71 6.32
N SER A 404 7.61 -20.66 7.63
CA SER A 404 8.34 -21.69 8.36
C SER A 404 7.58 -23.02 8.36
N GLN A 405 6.27 -22.98 8.60
CA GLN A 405 5.40 -24.16 8.55
C GLN A 405 5.35 -24.77 7.15
N ALA A 406 5.25 -23.94 6.09
CA ALA A 406 5.27 -24.43 4.72
C ALA A 406 6.60 -25.12 4.38
N THR A 407 7.73 -24.50 4.75
CA THR A 407 9.07 -25.04 4.56
C THR A 407 9.26 -26.37 5.29
N LEU A 408 8.84 -26.44 6.56
CA LEU A 408 8.92 -27.66 7.37
C LEU A 408 8.09 -28.79 6.79
N ARG A 409 6.86 -28.51 6.31
CA ARG A 409 6.04 -29.50 5.60
C ARG A 409 6.75 -30.05 4.36
N LYS A 410 7.35 -29.19 3.54
CA LYS A 410 8.12 -29.61 2.34
C LYS A 410 9.30 -30.51 2.72
N LEU A 411 10.06 -30.16 3.77
CA LEU A 411 11.16 -30.99 4.27
C LEU A 411 10.68 -32.37 4.74
N LEU A 412 9.58 -32.42 5.51
CA LEU A 412 8.98 -33.69 5.96
C LEU A 412 8.52 -34.56 4.78
N THR A 413 7.88 -33.98 3.76
CA THR A 413 7.47 -34.73 2.56
C THR A 413 8.68 -35.28 1.79
N THR A 414 9.74 -34.50 1.64
CA THR A 414 10.98 -34.94 0.99
C THR A 414 11.63 -36.09 1.76
N TRP A 415 11.69 -35.97 3.09
CA TRP A 415 12.30 -36.98 3.96
C TRP A 415 11.55 -38.31 3.94
N THR A 416 10.22 -38.28 4.00
CA THR A 416 9.37 -39.47 3.93
C THR A 416 9.44 -40.17 2.56
N LEU A 417 9.45 -39.40 1.47
CA LEU A 417 9.65 -39.94 0.11
C LEU A 417 11.01 -40.62 -0.05
N THR A 418 12.06 -40.06 0.55
CA THR A 418 13.41 -40.62 0.51
C THR A 418 13.48 -41.94 1.27
N LYS A 419 12.88 -42.03 2.46
CA LYS A 419 12.76 -43.28 3.23
C LYS A 419 12.00 -44.37 2.45
N HIS A 420 10.89 -44.02 1.80
CA HIS A 420 10.14 -44.98 1.00
C HIS A 420 10.91 -45.47 -0.24
N LYS A 421 11.68 -44.60 -0.90
CA LYS A 421 12.55 -45.01 -2.02
C LYS A 421 13.66 -45.95 -1.54
N GLN A 422 14.30 -45.66 -0.40
CA GLN A 422 15.33 -46.52 0.21
C GLN A 422 14.78 -47.89 0.65
N GLN A 423 13.56 -47.96 1.19
CA GLN A 423 12.90 -49.23 1.54
C GLN A 423 12.49 -50.05 0.30
N LYS A 424 12.14 -49.40 -0.82
CA LYS A 424 11.85 -50.10 -2.08
C LYS A 424 13.12 -50.61 -2.78
N SER A 425 14.24 -49.91 -2.66
CA SER A 425 15.52 -50.38 -3.21
C SER A 425 16.12 -51.53 -2.39
N SER A 426 15.98 -51.53 -1.06
CA SER A 426 16.45 -52.64 -0.22
C SER A 426 15.65 -53.92 -0.41
N LYS A 427 14.34 -53.83 -0.71
CA LYS A 427 13.51 -55.01 -1.04
C LYS A 427 13.76 -55.59 -2.44
N LYS A 428 14.39 -54.85 -3.37
CA LYS A 428 14.79 -55.35 -4.69
C LYS A 428 16.15 -56.05 -4.70
N ALA A 429 16.99 -55.82 -3.68
CA ALA A 429 18.23 -56.56 -3.48
C ALA A 429 17.97 -57.88 -2.74
N ARG A 430 17.30 -58.83 -3.40
CA ARG A 430 17.28 -60.23 -2.93
C ARG A 430 18.56 -60.90 -3.41
N PRO A 431 19.36 -61.58 -2.57
CA PRO A 431 20.55 -62.27 -3.04
C PRO A 431 20.14 -63.33 -4.05
N GLN A 432 20.76 -63.33 -5.23
CA GLN A 432 20.75 -64.53 -6.07
C GLN A 432 21.45 -65.62 -5.26
N THR A 433 20.67 -66.54 -4.72
CA THR A 433 21.19 -67.80 -4.18
C THR A 433 21.92 -68.50 -5.32
N LEU A 434 23.26 -68.48 -5.25
CA LEU A 434 24.14 -69.38 -5.96
C LEU A 434 23.66 -70.81 -5.68
N ARG A 435 22.98 -71.41 -6.66
CA ARG A 435 22.80 -72.86 -6.71
C ARG A 435 24.13 -73.44 -7.15
N SER A 436 24.81 -74.07 -6.21
CA SER A 436 25.89 -75.03 -6.48
C SER A 436 25.34 -76.20 -7.28
N SER A 437 25.92 -76.47 -8.44
CA SER A 437 25.92 -77.76 -9.13
C SER A 437 27.23 -77.86 -9.89
#